data_AF-A0A967TIJ6-F1
#
_entry.id   AF-A0A967TIJ6-F1
#
_cell.length_a   1.000
_cell.length_b   1.000
_cell.length_c   1.000
_cell.angle_alpha   90.00
_cell.angle_beta   90.00
_cell.angle_gamma   90.00
#
_symmetry.space_group_name_H-M   'P 1'
#
loop_
_entity.id
_entity.type
_entity.pdbx_description
1 polymer ?
#
loop_
_entity_poly.entity_id
_entity_poly.type
_entity_poly.pdbx_seq_one_letter_code
_entity_poly.pdbx_strand_id
1 'polypeptide(L)'
;MALLVACLAGCKAVDGTFLPGCAAYAGDRIELRNGSFEWDKFTDAIEVDEDGNPVDAFPDYPKRGNYTIDGTRLILAFEEDGSIETFNIHEHDGMGLQLLTDAQLAAMEKGGPDEDCALTKVGRDH
;
A
#
# COMPACT_ATOMS: atom_id res chain seq x y z
N MET A 1 4.25 42.42 8.16
CA MET A 1 3.96 42.49 6.71
C MET A 1 4.84 41.44 6.04
N ALA A 2 4.23 40.32 5.59
CA ALA A 2 4.78 39.23 4.77
C ALA A 2 6.05 38.51 5.29
N LEU A 3 6.22 37.19 5.24
CA LEU A 3 5.85 36.25 4.19
C LEU A 3 5.22 34.98 4.80
N LEU A 4 3.99 34.67 4.39
CA LEU A 4 3.55 33.28 4.32
C LEU A 4 4.37 32.63 3.21
N VAL A 5 5.29 31.74 3.55
CA VAL A 5 5.88 30.81 2.59
C VAL A 5 4.83 29.73 2.34
N ALA A 6 4.00 29.96 1.33
CA ALA A 6 3.14 28.95 0.75
C ALA A 6 4.02 27.95 -0.03
N CYS A 7 4.65 27.01 0.68
CA CYS A 7 5.14 25.77 0.07
C CYS A 7 3.94 24.83 -0.15
N LEU A 8 3.06 25.22 -1.07
CA LEU A 8 2.15 24.29 -1.75
C LEU A 8 2.91 23.70 -2.95
N ALA A 9 4.08 23.12 -2.69
CA ALA A 9 4.65 22.14 -3.62
C ALA A 9 3.77 20.91 -3.44
N GLY A 10 2.97 20.59 -4.46
CA GLY A 10 1.86 19.66 -4.33
C GLY A 10 2.22 18.38 -3.60
N CYS A 11 1.74 18.24 -2.37
CA CYS A 11 1.52 16.92 -1.79
C CYS A 11 0.56 16.24 -2.76
N LYS A 12 1.05 15.37 -3.66
CA LYS A 12 0.18 14.37 -4.25
C LYS A 12 -0.48 13.69 -3.05
N ALA A 13 -1.78 13.87 -2.90
CA ALA A 13 -2.51 13.29 -1.79
C ALA A 13 -2.47 11.77 -2.00
N VAL A 14 -1.51 11.12 -1.34
CA VAL A 14 -1.40 9.66 -1.33
C VAL A 14 -2.59 9.07 -0.55
N ASP A 15 -3.19 9.86 0.36
CA ASP A 15 -4.43 9.55 1.05
C ASP A 15 -5.49 8.95 0.12
N GLY A 16 -6.05 7.82 0.56
CA GLY A 16 -7.01 7.03 -0.18
C GLY A 16 -6.92 5.56 0.20
N THR A 17 -7.77 4.78 -0.45
CA THR A 17 -7.81 3.32 -0.27
C THR A 17 -7.08 2.68 -1.44
N PHE A 18 -6.23 1.70 -1.16
CA PHE A 18 -5.49 0.91 -2.14
C PHE A 18 -5.95 -0.53 -2.07
N LEU A 19 -6.26 -1.11 -3.22
CA LEU A 19 -6.68 -2.50 -3.37
C LEU A 19 -5.79 -3.20 -4.40
N PRO A 20 -5.54 -4.51 -4.27
CA PRO A 20 -4.71 -5.23 -5.22
C PRO A 20 -5.44 -5.39 -6.54
N GLY A 21 -4.66 -5.36 -7.63
CA GLY A 21 -5.17 -5.61 -8.98
C GLY A 21 -5.59 -7.06 -9.26
N CYS A 22 -5.53 -7.97 -8.29
CA CYS A 22 -5.76 -9.40 -8.50
C CYS A 22 -6.69 -10.05 -7.47
N ALA A 23 -7.37 -11.12 -7.87
CA ALA A 23 -8.38 -11.80 -7.06
C ALA A 23 -7.80 -12.57 -5.86
N ALA A 24 -6.60 -13.15 -6.00
CA ALA A 24 -5.96 -13.99 -4.96
C ALA A 24 -5.68 -13.25 -3.64
N TYR A 25 -5.59 -11.92 -3.70
CA TYR A 25 -5.39 -11.05 -2.54
C TYR A 25 -6.53 -10.05 -2.38
N ALA A 26 -7.73 -10.29 -2.91
CA ALA A 26 -8.80 -9.30 -2.98
C ALA A 26 -9.20 -8.61 -1.66
N GLY A 27 -8.77 -9.13 -0.50
CA GLY A 27 -8.97 -8.47 0.79
C GLY A 27 -7.71 -7.87 1.43
N ASP A 28 -6.58 -7.82 0.72
CA ASP A 28 -5.48 -6.90 1.02
C ASP A 28 -5.97 -5.47 0.73
N ARG A 29 -5.94 -4.59 1.72
CA ARG A 29 -6.41 -3.21 1.61
C ARG A 29 -5.59 -2.32 2.51
N ILE A 30 -5.02 -1.27 1.92
CA ILE A 30 -4.38 -0.19 2.69
C ILE A 30 -5.25 1.06 2.59
N GLU A 31 -5.70 1.59 3.72
CA GLU A 31 -6.30 2.93 3.80
C GLU A 31 -5.28 3.90 4.41
N LEU A 32 -4.96 4.96 3.67
CA LEU A 32 -4.09 6.06 4.10
C LEU A 32 -4.94 7.29 4.34
N ARG A 33 -4.88 7.86 5.54
CA ARG A 33 -5.69 9.03 5.89
C ARG A 33 -5.02 9.87 6.97
N ASN A 34 -4.80 11.15 6.66
CA ASN A 34 -4.31 12.16 7.61
C ASN A 34 -3.01 11.75 8.32
N GLY A 35 -2.08 11.08 7.64
CA GLY A 35 -0.81 10.61 8.20
C GLY A 35 -0.90 9.29 8.97
N SER A 36 -2.07 8.66 9.06
CA SER A 36 -2.26 7.34 9.65
C SER A 36 -2.70 6.31 8.61
N PHE A 37 -2.37 5.05 8.84
CA PHE A 37 -2.80 3.94 7.98
C PHE A 37 -3.51 2.83 8.75
N GLU A 38 -4.41 2.16 8.06
CA GLU A 38 -4.93 0.84 8.43
C GLU A 38 -4.63 -0.10 7.26
N TRP A 39 -4.04 -1.25 7.56
CA TRP A 39 -3.75 -2.30 6.59
C TRP A 39 -4.49 -3.57 6.97
N ASP A 40 -5.48 -3.94 6.18
CA ASP A 40 -6.14 -5.24 6.25
C ASP A 40 -5.46 -6.21 5.27
N LYS A 41 -5.28 -7.46 5.68
CA LYS A 41 -4.94 -8.54 4.76
C LYS A 41 -5.99 -9.63 4.86
N PHE A 42 -6.42 -10.09 3.69
CA PHE A 42 -7.29 -11.23 3.58
C PHE A 42 -7.02 -11.98 2.28
N THR A 43 -7.04 -13.30 2.38
CA THR A 43 -7.00 -14.23 1.25
C THR A 43 -8.13 -15.25 1.43
N ASP A 44 -8.67 -15.72 0.32
CA ASP A 44 -9.61 -16.85 0.28
C ASP A 44 -8.89 -18.21 0.27
N ALA A 45 -7.56 -18.22 0.23
CA ALA A 45 -6.76 -19.41 0.37
C ALA A 45 -6.84 -19.97 1.81
N ILE A 46 -7.09 -21.27 1.92
CA ILE A 46 -6.98 -22.00 3.20
C ILE A 46 -5.56 -22.54 3.30
N GLU A 47 -4.76 -21.93 4.17
CA GLU A 47 -3.48 -22.51 4.58
C GLU A 47 -3.71 -23.57 5.65
N VAL A 48 -2.93 -24.66 5.60
CA VAL A 48 -3.01 -25.74 6.58
C VAL A 48 -1.63 -26.03 7.16
N ASP A 49 -1.59 -26.39 8.45
CA ASP A 49 -0.37 -26.83 9.12
C ASP A 49 0.03 -28.28 8.74
N GLU A 50 1.13 -28.77 9.31
CA GLU A 50 1.64 -30.13 9.07
C GLU A 50 0.65 -31.24 9.50
N ASP A 51 -0.29 -30.92 10.40
CA ASP A 51 -1.34 -31.80 10.90
C ASP A 51 -2.65 -31.68 10.10
N GLY A 52 -2.71 -30.78 9.11
CA GLY A 52 -3.86 -30.53 8.25
C GLY A 52 -4.93 -29.61 8.87
N ASN A 53 -4.61 -28.89 9.94
CA ASN A 53 -5.52 -27.91 10.53
C ASN A 53 -5.41 -26.58 9.78
N PRO A 54 -6.55 -25.89 9.53
CA PRO A 54 -6.51 -24.57 8.93
C PRO A 54 -5.78 -23.59 9.85
N VAL A 55 -4.89 -22.80 9.27
CA VAL A 55 -4.19 -21.71 9.95
C VAL A 55 -4.59 -20.38 9.33
N ASP A 56 -4.60 -19.33 10.14
CA ASP A 56 -4.73 -17.97 9.64
C ASP A 56 -3.46 -17.59 8.89
N ALA A 57 -3.58 -17.23 7.62
CA ALA A 57 -2.45 -16.85 6.76
C ALA A 57 -1.89 -15.47 7.15
N PHE A 58 -2.68 -14.64 7.82
CA PHE A 58 -2.30 -13.28 8.22
C PHE A 58 -2.61 -13.03 9.70
N PRO A 59 -1.99 -13.79 10.61
CA PRO A 59 -2.12 -13.50 12.02
C PRO A 59 -1.64 -12.07 12.27
N ASP A 60 -2.31 -11.39 13.19
CA ASP A 60 -2.00 -10.01 13.61
C ASP A 60 -2.44 -8.90 12.64
N TYR A 61 -3.24 -9.20 11.61
CA TYR A 61 -3.96 -8.19 10.83
C TYR A 61 -5.37 -7.94 11.40
N PRO A 62 -5.93 -6.71 11.30
CA PRO A 62 -5.36 -5.55 10.62
C PRO A 62 -4.21 -4.90 11.41
N LYS A 63 -3.24 -4.36 10.67
CA LYS A 63 -2.13 -3.59 11.23
C LYS A 63 -2.39 -2.09 11.12
N ARG A 64 -1.88 -1.31 12.06
CA ARG A 64 -2.09 0.14 12.09
C ARG A 64 -0.81 0.91 12.33
N GLY A 65 -0.84 2.19 11.98
CA GLY A 65 0.19 3.12 12.43
C GLY A 65 0.22 4.42 11.66
N ASN A 66 1.41 4.98 11.52
CA ASN A 66 1.62 6.26 10.87
C ASN A 66 2.41 6.08 9.57
N TYR A 67 2.13 6.92 8.58
CA TYR A 67 2.91 6.95 7.36
C TYR A 67 3.54 8.30 7.09
N THR A 68 4.69 8.26 6.41
CA THR A 68 5.36 9.43 5.88
C THR A 68 5.68 9.22 4.40
N ILE A 69 5.83 10.33 3.67
CA ILE A 69 6.23 10.32 2.27
C ILE A 69 7.62 10.93 2.16
N ASP A 70 8.55 10.18 1.57
CA ASP A 70 9.90 10.65 1.23
C ASP A 70 10.13 10.51 -0.28
N GLY A 71 9.96 11.62 -1.01
CA GLY A 71 10.01 11.62 -2.48
C GLY A 71 8.96 10.72 -3.10
N THR A 72 9.39 9.60 -3.69
CA THR A 72 8.52 8.57 -4.29
C THR A 72 8.32 7.36 -3.38
N ARG A 73 8.65 7.46 -2.08
CA ARG A 73 8.51 6.37 -1.12
C ARG A 73 7.42 6.67 -0.11
N LEU A 74 6.52 5.73 0.08
CA LEU A 74 5.61 5.66 1.21
C LEU A 74 6.27 4.78 2.28
N ILE A 75 6.43 5.32 3.49
CA ILE A 75 7.02 4.61 4.62
C ILE A 75 5.91 4.43 5.66
N LEU A 76 5.57 3.18 5.98
CA LEU A 76 4.62 2.81 7.03
C LEU A 76 5.40 2.44 8.28
N ALA A 77 5.08 3.06 9.42
CA ALA A 77 5.61 2.70 10.73
C ALA A 77 4.49 2.09 11.57
N PHE A 78 4.62 0.80 11.90
CA PHE A 78 3.62 0.04 12.64
C PHE A 78 3.58 0.43 14.11
N GLU A 79 2.38 0.59 14.65
CA GLU A 79 2.17 0.95 16.06
C GLU A 79 2.51 -0.19 17.02
N GLU A 80 2.32 -1.44 16.59
CA GLU A 80 2.42 -2.61 17.44
C GLU A 80 3.86 -2.94 17.83
N ASP A 81 4.79 -2.88 16.88
CA ASP A 81 6.18 -3.30 17.07
C ASP A 81 7.22 -2.27 16.62
N GLY A 82 6.79 -1.13 16.05
CA GLY A 82 7.68 -0.11 15.51
C GLY A 82 8.43 -0.55 14.25
N SER A 83 8.07 -1.67 13.64
CA SER A 83 8.61 -2.10 12.36
C SER A 83 8.23 -1.11 11.26
N ILE A 84 8.96 -1.16 10.15
CA ILE A 84 8.77 -0.27 9.01
C ILE A 84 8.54 -1.10 7.75
N GLU A 85 7.53 -0.74 6.97
CA GLU A 85 7.30 -1.23 5.61
C GLU A 85 7.44 -0.07 4.61
N THR A 86 7.93 -0.34 3.41
CA THR A 86 8.12 0.71 2.39
C THR A 86 7.55 0.30 1.05
N PHE A 87 6.81 1.23 0.42
CA PHE A 87 6.33 1.10 -0.94
C PHE A 87 6.89 2.21 -1.83
N ASN A 88 7.11 1.88 -3.09
CA ASN A 88 7.37 2.86 -4.15
C ASN A 88 6.02 3.35 -4.69
N ILE A 89 5.86 4.66 -4.72
CA ILE A 89 4.69 5.34 -5.27
C ILE A 89 4.91 5.48 -6.78
N HIS A 90 4.10 4.78 -7.55
CA HIS A 90 4.13 4.80 -9.01
C HIS A 90 2.81 5.35 -9.56
N GLU A 91 2.86 6.03 -10.70
CA GLU A 91 1.66 6.49 -11.41
C GLU A 91 1.62 5.76 -12.75
N HIS A 92 0.61 4.91 -12.92
CA HIS A 92 0.43 4.11 -14.11
C HIS A 92 -0.66 4.72 -15.01
N ASP A 93 -0.34 4.82 -16.30
CA ASP A 93 -1.23 5.34 -17.33
C ASP A 93 -2.53 4.52 -17.37
N GLY A 94 -3.65 5.14 -17.01
CA GLY A 94 -4.98 4.51 -17.05
C GLY A 94 -5.37 3.67 -15.84
N MET A 95 -4.46 3.39 -14.89
CA MET A 95 -4.78 2.69 -13.63
C MET A 95 -4.69 3.60 -12.40
N GLY A 96 -3.93 4.70 -12.50
CA GLY A 96 -3.82 5.70 -11.43
C GLY A 96 -2.60 5.46 -10.53
N LEU A 97 -2.70 5.89 -9.27
CA LEU A 97 -1.62 5.81 -8.30
C LEU A 97 -1.49 4.39 -7.74
N GLN A 98 -0.28 3.86 -7.65
CA GLN A 98 0.02 2.52 -7.17
C GLN A 98 1.12 2.51 -6.13
N LEU A 99 1.06 1.51 -5.26
CA LEU A 99 2.08 1.18 -4.28
C LEU A 99 2.73 -0.13 -4.72
N LEU A 100 4.01 -0.03 -5.09
CA LEU A 100 4.81 -1.14 -5.57
C LEU A 100 5.85 -1.52 -4.53
N THR A 101 6.00 -2.82 -4.28
CA THR A 101 7.21 -3.33 -3.59
C THR A 101 8.45 -3.08 -4.46
N ASP A 102 9.64 -3.11 -3.87
CA ASP A 102 10.91 -3.01 -4.62
C ASP A 102 11.02 -4.08 -5.72
N ALA A 103 10.50 -5.29 -5.46
CA ALA A 103 10.49 -6.37 -6.43
C ALA A 103 9.56 -6.09 -7.62
N GLN A 104 8.37 -5.54 -7.38
CA GLN A 104 7.43 -5.15 -8.43
C GLN A 104 8.00 -4.02 -9.28
N LEU A 105 8.56 -2.97 -8.66
CA LEU A 105 9.21 -1.87 -9.38
C LEU A 105 10.36 -2.40 -10.27
N ALA A 106 11.24 -3.25 -9.72
CA ALA A 106 12.36 -3.81 -10.46
C ALA A 106 11.93 -4.77 -11.60
N ALA A 107 10.78 -5.44 -11.47
CA ALA A 107 10.23 -6.28 -12.53
C ALA A 107 9.67 -5.42 -13.68
N MET A 108 8.94 -4.36 -13.35
CA MET A 108 8.40 -3.40 -14.29
C MET A 108 9.50 -2.70 -15.09
N GLU A 109 10.56 -2.22 -14.44
CA GLU A 109 11.71 -1.56 -15.10
C GLU A 109 12.43 -2.47 -16.11
N LYS A 110 12.30 -3.80 -15.97
CA LYS A 110 12.86 -4.80 -16.89
C LYS A 110 11.91 -5.16 -18.04
N GLY A 111 10.74 -4.54 -18.13
CA GLY A 111 9.71 -4.88 -19.10
C GLY A 111 9.02 -6.22 -18.82
N GLY A 112 8.98 -6.64 -17.55
CA GLY A 112 8.17 -7.78 -17.11
C GLY A 112 6.66 -7.49 -17.25
N PRO A 113 5.80 -8.52 -17.11
CA PRO A 113 4.36 -8.31 -17.14
C PRO A 113 3.94 -7.30 -16.06
N ASP A 114 2.96 -6.47 -16.38
CA ASP A 114 2.39 -5.50 -15.44
C ASP A 114 1.99 -6.24 -14.15
N GLU A 115 2.60 -5.81 -13.04
CA GLU A 115 1.92 -5.53 -11.78
C GLU A 115 0.88 -6.54 -11.28
N ASP A 116 1.10 -7.84 -11.49
CA ASP A 116 0.24 -8.86 -10.91
C ASP A 116 0.11 -8.57 -9.41
N CYS A 117 -1.10 -8.14 -9.02
CA CYS A 117 -1.49 -7.75 -7.65
C CYS A 117 -0.93 -6.43 -7.07
N ALA A 118 -0.46 -5.46 -7.88
CA ALA A 118 -0.07 -4.14 -7.32
C ALA A 118 -1.25 -3.46 -6.60
N LEU A 119 -0.94 -2.80 -5.48
CA LEU A 119 -1.91 -2.04 -4.69
C LEU A 119 -2.22 -0.74 -5.40
N THR A 120 -3.42 -0.65 -5.99
CA THR A 120 -3.86 0.48 -6.81
C THR A 120 -4.87 1.33 -6.04
N LYS A 121 -4.68 2.64 -6.06
CA LYS A 121 -5.57 3.60 -5.41
C LYS A 121 -6.94 3.55 -6.07
N VAL A 122 -7.97 3.22 -5.29
CA VAL A 122 -9.35 3.35 -5.73
C VAL A 122 -9.85 4.77 -5.48
N GLY A 123 -10.48 5.36 -6.50
CA GLY A 123 -10.88 6.76 -6.47
C GLY A 123 -11.91 7.08 -5.38
N ARG A 124 -11.69 8.20 -4.70
CA ARG A 124 -12.76 9.16 -4.37
C ARG A 124 -12.35 10.54 -4.88
N ASP A 125 -12.35 10.68 -6.20
CA ASP A 125 -12.45 12.02 -6.82
C ASP A 125 -13.94 12.34 -7.00
N HIS A 126 -14.53 12.95 -5.99
CA HIS A 126 -15.79 13.70 -6.09
C HIS A 126 -15.62 15.06 -5.43
#